data_AF-A0A0K0EAJ9-F1
#
_entry.id   AF-A0A0K0EAJ9-F1
#
_cell.length_a   1.000
_cell.length_b   1.000
_cell.length_c   1.000
_cell.angle_alpha   90.00
_cell.angle_beta   90.00
_cell.angle_gamma   90.00
#
_symmetry.space_group_name_H-M   'P 1'
#
loop_
_entity.id
_entity.type
_entity.pdbx_description
1 polymer ?
#
loop_
_entity_poly.entity_id
_entity_poly.type
_entity_poly.pdbx_seq_one_letter_code
_entity_poly.pdbx_strand_id
1 'polypeptide(L)'
;MVNLSPNLKRIFSVFVVFSFGYLGYLVFFKEGPDFMDYRVYMKDVASYVVLATQLGGKVVYDLYNEKALELNIKSKGKLDVGIQDLFTDADVNSNAIMMKVLSRLPNLRVISEEKEPAAKNFNMDKYEEFRKPYWEEMKEFISQLPEDSFEVSKLNIWIDPLDATQEYTEGLTQYVTTMGCITYKGEPIFGAIYRPFYNETIIGYGFGNNRWGATKVYNGIATKDDRSNVPKKVVVSRSHAGDVRSVVEKTLGTDFDVEGAGGAGYKVLRLLNGTAMYYIHSTTIKKWDTCAGHALLKSVGGDIVKFDGQPIDYTVNKDDDIYTRNGLVAAIVNPYTTVKSVMNIETFNLLTWKRFQKRDDYLRLMKNIETLLDNYRFNLAKIRVTAGYNYALENQKNINDLELKPVLYCSVSDDEVFSLESVDDQEEKKKDKDGNDDDDGDGDGDDDNNKRSVPKKNIFRPFGMLENIYVKNARKSIEKVLSLSCELATIRKELLVLDKEYAAARDTLEFC
;
A
#
# COMPACT_ATOMS: atom_id res chain seq x y z
N MET A 1 71.52 9.92 8.62
CA MET A 1 70.62 11.09 8.53
C MET A 1 71.00 11.87 7.29
N VAL A 2 70.16 11.90 6.26
CA VAL A 2 70.43 12.74 5.07
C VAL A 2 70.32 14.19 5.53
N ASN A 3 71.45 14.89 5.59
CA ASN A 3 71.50 16.28 5.99
C ASN A 3 71.04 17.12 4.79
N LEU A 4 69.72 17.26 4.64
CA LEU A 4 69.11 18.05 3.56
C LEU A 4 69.61 19.49 3.70
N SER A 5 70.01 20.09 2.56
CA SER A 5 70.42 21.50 2.52
C SER A 5 69.29 22.40 3.07
N PRO A 6 69.60 23.59 3.61
CA PRO A 6 68.58 24.51 4.14
C PRO A 6 67.45 24.80 3.14
N ASN A 7 67.78 24.88 1.84
CA ASN A 7 66.81 25.04 0.77
C ASN A 7 65.89 23.83 0.63
N LEU A 8 66.43 22.61 0.73
CA LEU A 8 65.66 21.39 0.60
C LEU A 8 64.74 21.15 1.81
N LYS A 9 65.14 21.57 3.03
CA LYS A 9 64.25 21.59 4.21
C LYS A 9 63.08 22.57 4.05
N ARG A 10 63.33 23.75 3.46
CA ARG A 10 62.28 24.72 3.14
C ARG A 10 61.31 24.18 2.09
N ILE A 11 61.83 23.58 1.01
CA ILE A 11 61.02 22.94 -0.02
C ILE A 11 60.16 21.82 0.58
N PHE A 12 60.74 20.96 1.43
CA PHE A 12 60.00 19.90 2.10
C PHE A 12 58.92 20.45 3.03
N SER A 13 59.22 21.50 3.82
CA SER A 13 58.22 22.13 4.70
C SER A 13 57.06 22.74 3.91
N VAL A 14 57.36 23.42 2.79
CA VAL A 14 56.35 23.94 1.87
C VAL A 14 55.52 22.80 1.28
N PHE A 15 56.15 21.70 0.86
CA PHE A 15 55.45 20.52 0.34
C PHE A 15 54.52 19.88 1.38
N VAL A 16 54.96 19.77 2.63
CA VAL A 16 54.13 19.26 3.74
C VAL A 16 52.93 20.18 3.98
N VAL A 17 53.14 21.50 4.06
CA VAL A 17 52.05 22.47 4.23
C VAL A 17 51.08 22.43 3.05
N PHE A 18 51.57 22.35 1.81
CA PHE A 18 50.74 22.18 0.63
C PHE A 18 50.01 20.84 0.62
N SER A 19 50.62 19.76 1.11
CA SER A 19 49.99 18.44 1.19
C SER A 19 48.87 18.43 2.23
N PHE A 20 49.07 19.02 3.40
CA PHE A 20 48.02 19.17 4.42
C PHE A 20 46.95 20.18 3.98
N GLY A 21 47.33 21.26 3.32
CA GLY A 21 46.40 22.23 2.75
C GLY A 21 45.57 21.64 1.60
N TYR A 22 46.18 20.80 0.76
CA TYR A 22 45.49 20.07 -0.30
C TYR A 22 44.61 18.96 0.27
N LEU A 23 45.05 18.23 1.29
CA LEU A 23 44.22 17.26 2.00
C LEU A 23 43.02 17.95 2.67
N GLY A 24 43.23 19.10 3.32
CA GLY A 24 42.17 19.94 3.84
C GLY A 24 41.25 20.43 2.72
N TYR A 25 41.79 20.84 1.57
CA TYR A 25 40.99 21.22 0.41
C TYR A 25 40.15 20.06 -0.12
N LEU A 26 40.70 18.85 -0.19
CA LEU A 26 39.95 17.65 -0.58
C LEU A 26 38.81 17.38 0.40
N VAL A 27 39.10 17.40 1.70
CA VAL A 27 38.13 17.11 2.78
C VAL A 27 37.04 18.18 2.93
N PHE A 28 37.36 19.47 2.71
CA PHE A 28 36.41 20.56 2.95
C PHE A 28 35.72 21.09 1.68
N PHE A 29 36.36 20.98 0.50
CA PHE A 29 35.88 21.64 -0.72
C PHE A 29 35.63 20.70 -1.90
N LYS A 30 36.24 19.51 -1.96
CA LYS A 30 36.07 18.59 -3.10
C LYS A 30 35.17 17.41 -2.78
N GLU A 31 35.34 16.83 -1.60
CA GLU A 31 34.38 15.94 -0.96
C GLU A 31 33.54 16.87 -0.08
N GLY A 32 32.24 17.00 -0.36
CA GLY A 32 31.35 17.81 0.48
C GLY A 32 31.27 17.26 1.92
N PRO A 33 30.31 17.71 2.75
CA PRO A 33 30.05 17.07 4.05
C PRO A 33 29.70 15.57 3.96
N ASP A 34 29.58 15.02 2.74
CA ASP A 34 29.55 13.61 2.44
C ASP A 34 30.93 12.96 2.68
N PHE A 35 31.21 12.63 3.94
CA PHE A 35 32.23 11.64 4.29
C PHE A 35 32.14 10.43 3.33
N MET A 36 33.29 9.84 2.97
CA MET A 36 33.36 8.54 2.29
C MET A 36 32.33 7.58 2.90
N ASP A 37 31.38 7.12 2.09
CA ASP A 37 30.34 6.21 2.56
C ASP A 37 31.00 4.93 3.09
N TYR A 38 30.62 4.54 4.30
CA TYR A 38 31.20 3.41 5.00
C TYR A 38 30.12 2.37 5.26
N ARG A 39 30.56 1.14 5.50
CA ARG A 39 29.66 0.03 5.75
C ARG A 39 29.56 -0.23 7.25
N VAL A 40 28.34 -0.45 7.72
CA VAL A 40 28.05 -0.87 9.09
C VAL A 40 27.46 -2.27 9.08
N TYR A 41 27.73 -3.05 10.13
CA TYR A 41 27.09 -4.34 10.30
C TYR A 41 25.65 -4.16 10.75
N MET A 42 24.76 -5.00 10.21
CA MET A 42 23.35 -4.98 10.53
C MET A 42 23.09 -5.12 12.03
N LYS A 43 23.79 -6.04 12.70
CA LYS A 43 23.66 -6.29 14.14
C LYS A 43 23.95 -5.05 15.00
N ASP A 44 24.91 -4.22 14.57
CA ASP A 44 25.29 -3.02 15.32
C ASP A 44 24.15 -2.00 15.26
N VAL A 45 23.64 -1.71 14.07
CA VAL A 45 22.50 -0.78 13.90
C VAL A 45 21.24 -1.32 14.57
N ALA A 46 20.96 -2.63 14.41
CA ALA A 46 19.85 -3.30 15.05
C ALA A 46 19.90 -3.16 16.58
N SER A 47 21.09 -3.28 17.20
CA SER A 47 21.25 -3.14 18.65
C SER A 47 20.83 -1.77 19.17
N TYR A 48 21.16 -0.69 18.46
CA TYR A 48 20.74 0.66 18.82
C TYR A 48 19.23 0.87 18.60
N VAL A 49 18.66 0.31 17.52
CA VAL A 49 17.22 0.40 17.26
C VAL A 49 16.41 -0.33 18.31
N VAL A 50 16.80 -1.56 18.69
CA VAL A 50 16.14 -2.32 19.75
C VAL A 50 16.22 -1.56 21.08
N LEU A 51 17.41 -1.09 21.45
CA LEU A 51 17.59 -0.31 22.68
C LEU A 51 16.74 0.97 22.67
N ALA A 52 16.69 1.68 21.54
CA ALA A 52 15.85 2.86 21.39
C ALA A 52 14.37 2.51 21.61
N THR A 53 13.85 1.47 20.97
CA THR A 53 12.45 1.03 21.15
C THR A 53 12.14 0.64 22.59
N GLN A 54 13.01 -0.12 23.27
CA GLN A 54 12.79 -0.50 24.67
C GLN A 54 12.80 0.70 25.62
N LEU A 55 13.75 1.63 25.44
CA LEU A 55 13.81 2.86 26.24
C LEU A 55 12.62 3.80 25.98
N GLY A 56 12.21 3.94 24.71
CA GLY A 56 11.00 4.68 24.34
C GLY A 56 9.78 4.11 25.06
N GLY A 57 9.55 2.79 24.96
CA GLY A 57 8.45 2.16 25.67
C GLY A 57 8.55 2.24 27.19
N LYS A 58 9.76 2.24 27.78
CA LYS A 58 9.93 2.45 29.22
C LYS A 58 9.45 3.83 29.65
N VAL A 59 9.71 4.87 28.85
CA VAL A 59 9.18 6.23 29.07
C VAL A 59 7.66 6.23 28.98
N VAL A 60 7.09 5.59 27.96
CA VAL A 60 5.63 5.46 27.80
C VAL A 60 4.99 4.76 29.01
N TYR A 61 5.57 3.66 29.47
CA TYR A 61 5.08 2.92 30.64
C TYR A 61 5.14 3.75 31.93
N ASP A 62 6.25 4.45 32.18
CA ASP A 62 6.44 5.24 33.40
C ASP A 62 5.45 6.40 33.44
N LEU A 63 5.32 7.16 32.35
CA LEU A 63 4.40 8.29 32.29
C LEU A 63 2.94 7.86 32.43
N TYR A 64 2.56 6.68 31.93
CA TYR A 64 1.22 6.14 32.12
C TYR A 64 0.93 5.82 33.60
N ASN A 65 1.91 5.27 34.32
CA ASN A 65 1.74 4.83 35.70
C ASN A 65 1.99 5.95 36.73
N GLU A 66 2.67 7.03 36.34
CA GLU A 66 2.80 8.25 37.12
C GLU A 66 1.44 8.99 37.15
N LYS A 67 0.50 8.49 37.97
CA LYS A 67 -0.90 8.97 38.16
C LYS A 67 -1.07 10.49 38.37
N ALA A 68 0.02 11.22 38.63
CA ALA A 68 0.04 12.65 38.92
C ALA A 68 0.06 13.53 37.66
N LEU A 69 0.41 12.98 36.50
CA LEU A 69 0.39 13.71 35.23
C LEU A 69 -0.94 13.43 34.55
N GLU A 70 -1.81 14.44 34.42
CA GLU A 70 -2.76 14.43 33.30
C GLU A 70 -1.94 14.10 32.04
N LEU A 71 -2.43 13.21 31.18
CA LEU A 71 -1.69 12.77 29.99
C LEU A 71 -1.34 13.92 29.01
N ASN A 72 -1.66 15.18 29.35
CA ASN A 72 -1.33 16.40 28.61
C ASN A 72 -1.65 16.24 27.13
N ILE A 73 -2.87 15.77 26.86
CA ILE A 73 -3.37 15.46 25.53
C ILE A 73 -3.47 16.78 24.75
N LYS A 74 -2.74 16.85 23.64
CA LYS A 74 -2.73 17.96 22.69
C LYS A 74 -3.15 17.44 21.32
N SER A 75 -3.63 18.33 20.45
CA SER A 75 -3.98 17.97 19.06
C SER A 75 -2.94 18.51 18.08
N LYS A 76 -2.46 17.65 17.17
CA LYS A 76 -1.63 17.99 16.00
C LYS A 76 -2.46 18.59 14.85
N GLY A 77 -3.78 18.39 14.86
CA GLY A 77 -4.68 18.75 13.76
C GLY A 77 -5.77 17.70 13.54
N LYS A 78 -6.21 17.53 12.27
CA LYS A 78 -7.16 16.48 11.87
C LYS A 78 -6.55 15.58 10.80
N LEU A 79 -6.81 14.27 10.90
CA LEU A 79 -6.50 13.29 9.87
C LEU A 79 -7.42 13.47 8.64
N ASP A 80 -7.07 12.85 7.51
CA ASP A 80 -7.89 12.84 6.27
C ASP A 80 -9.34 12.39 6.52
N VAL A 81 -9.56 11.59 7.56
CA VAL A 81 -10.85 11.04 8.00
C VAL A 81 -11.61 11.95 8.97
N GLY A 82 -11.10 13.14 9.28
CA GLY A 82 -11.74 14.13 10.15
C GLY A 82 -11.58 13.94 11.66
N ILE A 83 -10.91 12.85 12.08
CA ILE A 83 -10.57 12.55 13.50
C ILE A 83 -9.41 13.46 13.94
N GLN A 84 -9.40 13.89 15.21
CA GLN A 84 -8.29 14.66 15.77
C GLN A 84 -7.03 13.79 15.85
N ASP A 85 -5.92 14.29 15.30
CA ASP A 85 -4.60 13.70 15.50
C ASP A 85 -4.09 14.16 16.88
N LEU A 86 -3.78 13.24 17.78
CA LEU A 86 -3.44 13.52 19.17
C LEU A 86 -1.96 13.25 19.43
N PHE A 87 -1.41 13.93 20.42
CA PHE A 87 -0.13 13.59 21.03
C PHE A 87 -0.13 13.95 22.51
N THR A 88 0.73 13.27 23.26
CA THR A 88 0.90 13.42 24.70
C THR A 88 2.36 13.73 25.02
N ASP A 89 2.63 14.04 26.29
CA ASP A 89 4.02 14.13 26.75
C ASP A 89 4.76 12.77 26.63
N ALA A 90 4.03 11.64 26.57
CA ALA A 90 4.64 10.32 26.36
C ALA A 90 5.21 10.16 24.95
N ASP A 91 4.51 10.64 23.91
CA ASP A 91 4.98 10.58 22.53
C ASP A 91 6.29 11.36 22.36
N VAL A 92 6.33 12.62 22.80
CA VAL A 92 7.52 13.50 22.63
C VAL A 92 8.70 13.09 23.53
N ASN A 93 8.44 12.56 24.73
CA ASN A 93 9.49 12.10 25.62
C ASN A 93 10.07 10.76 25.15
N SER A 94 9.23 9.84 24.67
CA SER A 94 9.65 8.60 24.01
C SER A 94 10.50 8.91 22.78
N ASN A 95 10.05 9.86 21.95
CA ASN A 95 10.81 10.30 20.79
C ASN A 95 12.19 10.82 21.16
N ALA A 96 12.26 11.71 22.16
CA ALA A 96 13.51 12.35 22.54
C ALA A 96 14.55 11.35 23.05
N ILE A 97 14.14 10.33 23.83
CA ILE A 97 15.06 9.29 24.29
C ILE A 97 15.51 8.38 23.13
N MET A 98 14.60 8.01 22.22
CA MET A 98 14.93 7.23 21.03
C MET A 98 15.95 7.97 20.16
N MET A 99 15.72 9.27 19.92
CA MET A 99 16.64 10.12 19.16
C MET A 99 18.01 10.24 19.84
N LYS A 100 18.09 10.36 21.17
CA LYS A 100 19.39 10.36 21.91
C LYS A 100 20.15 9.05 21.74
N VAL A 101 19.46 7.91 21.67
CA VAL A 101 20.11 6.61 21.43
C VAL A 101 20.63 6.55 19.99
N LEU A 102 19.79 6.89 19.03
CA LEU A 102 20.08 6.77 17.60
C LEU A 102 21.07 7.82 17.09
N SER A 103 21.16 9.00 17.71
CA SER A 103 22.13 10.05 17.34
C SER A 103 23.60 9.63 17.56
N ARG A 104 23.85 8.48 18.20
CA ARG A 104 25.20 7.91 18.36
C ARG A 104 25.74 7.26 17.09
N LEU A 105 24.88 7.02 16.09
CA LEU A 105 25.28 6.51 14.78
C LEU A 105 25.41 7.70 13.81
N PRO A 106 26.64 8.20 13.55
CA PRO A 106 26.82 9.37 12.69
C PRO A 106 26.38 9.05 11.26
N ASN A 107 25.82 10.05 10.58
CA ASN A 107 25.33 10.00 9.17
C ASN A 107 24.12 9.10 8.92
N LEU A 108 23.58 8.42 9.94
CA LEU A 108 22.37 7.62 9.78
C LEU A 108 21.12 8.49 9.86
N ARG A 109 20.29 8.46 8.81
CA ARG A 109 19.06 9.24 8.76
C ARG A 109 17.97 8.57 9.60
N VAL A 110 17.42 9.31 10.55
CA VAL A 110 16.29 8.88 11.39
C VAL A 110 15.06 9.70 11.06
N ILE A 111 13.95 9.02 10.79
CA ILE A 111 12.64 9.60 10.48
C ILE A 111 11.68 9.17 11.57
N SER A 112 11.31 10.14 12.40
CA SER A 112 10.34 9.96 13.49
C SER A 112 9.01 10.59 13.15
N GLU A 113 7.93 10.02 13.68
CA GLU A 113 6.62 10.67 13.75
C GLU A 113 6.73 12.03 14.44
N GLU A 114 7.33 12.07 15.63
CA GLU A 114 7.29 13.24 16.49
C GLU A 114 8.34 14.29 16.11
N LYS A 115 7.89 15.54 16.00
CA LYS A 115 8.73 16.71 15.69
C LYS A 115 8.87 17.68 16.86
N GLU A 116 7.94 17.62 17.80
CA GLU A 116 7.93 18.48 18.98
C GLU A 116 9.07 18.12 19.94
N PRO A 117 9.63 19.10 20.66
CA PRO A 117 10.64 18.84 21.67
C PRO A 117 10.05 18.09 22.87
N ALA A 118 10.92 17.41 23.63
CA ALA A 118 10.55 16.78 24.89
C ALA A 118 9.87 17.76 25.85
N ALA A 119 9.03 17.23 26.74
CA ALA A 119 8.41 18.02 27.80
C ALA A 119 9.47 18.68 28.69
N LYS A 120 9.22 19.91 29.16
CA LYS A 120 10.20 20.74 29.89
C LYS A 120 10.83 20.06 31.12
N ASN A 121 10.07 19.21 31.81
CA ASN A 121 10.50 18.53 33.03
C ASN A 121 10.96 17.08 32.78
N PHE A 122 11.13 16.68 31.52
CA PHE A 122 11.55 15.32 31.19
C PHE A 122 13.02 15.10 31.56
N ASN A 123 13.25 14.38 32.66
CA ASN A 123 14.59 13.93 33.04
C ASN A 123 14.98 12.68 32.24
N MET A 124 15.59 12.90 31.09
CA MET A 124 16.05 11.82 30.21
C MET A 124 17.18 10.97 30.81
N ASP A 125 18.00 11.54 31.70
CA ASP A 125 19.13 10.83 32.31
C ASP A 125 18.69 9.78 33.33
N LYS A 126 17.47 9.89 33.88
CA LYS A 126 16.81 8.83 34.67
C LYS A 126 16.86 7.48 33.95
N TYR A 127 16.76 7.46 32.63
CA TYR A 127 16.65 6.23 31.86
C TYR A 127 17.99 5.62 31.45
N GLU A 128 19.12 6.26 31.79
CA GLU A 128 20.46 5.72 31.54
C GLU A 128 20.66 4.36 32.23
N GLU A 129 20.10 4.19 33.42
CA GLU A 129 20.24 2.96 34.23
C GLU A 129 19.64 1.72 33.56
N PHE A 130 18.63 1.89 32.69
CA PHE A 130 17.96 0.78 31.99
C PHE A 130 18.72 0.31 30.75
N ARG A 131 19.74 1.04 30.28
CA ARG A 131 20.48 0.66 29.05
C ARG A 131 21.16 -0.68 29.17
N LYS A 132 21.88 -0.91 30.27
CA LYS A 132 22.63 -2.14 30.48
C LYS A 132 21.69 -3.35 30.63
N PRO A 133 20.63 -3.31 31.47
CA PRO A 133 19.64 -4.40 31.53
C PRO A 133 19.01 -4.74 30.17
N TYR A 134 18.54 -3.73 29.42
CA TYR A 134 17.93 -3.98 28.10
C TYR A 134 18.92 -4.54 27.08
N TRP A 135 20.16 -4.04 27.08
CA TRP A 135 21.20 -4.62 26.23
C TRP A 135 21.52 -6.07 26.61
N GLU A 136 21.64 -6.38 27.92
CA GLU A 136 21.90 -7.74 28.39
C GLU A 136 20.77 -8.71 28.05
N GLU A 137 19.53 -8.25 28.05
CA GLU A 137 18.36 -9.03 27.64
C GLU A 137 18.41 -9.44 26.16
N MET A 138 18.88 -8.54 25.29
CA MET A 138 18.79 -8.71 23.84
C MET A 138 20.08 -9.17 23.16
N LYS A 139 21.25 -9.07 23.84
CA LYS A 139 22.57 -9.33 23.24
C LYS A 139 22.70 -10.71 22.58
N GLU A 140 22.13 -11.75 23.18
CA GLU A 140 22.21 -13.12 22.67
C GLU A 140 21.45 -13.23 21.34
N PHE A 141 20.23 -12.69 21.27
CA PHE A 141 19.41 -12.73 20.06
C PHE A 141 19.98 -11.87 18.94
N ILE A 142 20.50 -10.69 19.26
CA ILE A 142 21.14 -9.80 18.28
C ILE A 142 22.42 -10.43 17.73
N SER A 143 23.18 -11.18 18.55
CA SER A 143 24.41 -11.85 18.11
C SER A 143 24.17 -12.97 17.09
N GLN A 144 22.94 -13.49 17.00
CA GLN A 144 22.54 -14.54 16.05
C GLN A 144 22.10 -13.97 14.69
N LEU A 145 22.00 -12.65 14.54
CA LEU A 145 21.67 -12.03 13.27
C LEU A 145 22.80 -12.26 12.23
N PRO A 146 22.48 -12.41 10.94
CA PRO A 146 23.48 -12.52 9.89
C PRO A 146 24.47 -11.35 9.87
N GLU A 147 25.72 -11.63 9.53
CA GLU A 147 26.83 -10.65 9.42
C GLU A 147 26.75 -9.79 8.14
N ASP A 148 25.53 -9.46 7.70
CA ASP A 148 25.31 -8.59 6.56
C ASP A 148 25.76 -7.16 6.91
N SER A 149 26.34 -6.48 5.92
CA SER A 149 26.77 -5.09 6.05
C SER A 149 26.11 -4.20 5.00
N PHE A 150 25.94 -2.92 5.31
CA PHE A 150 25.23 -1.98 4.46
C PHE A 150 25.92 -0.62 4.45
N GLU A 151 25.90 0.03 3.29
CA GLU A 151 26.29 1.43 3.10
C GLU A 151 25.38 2.34 3.96
N VAL A 152 25.98 3.13 4.86
CA VAL A 152 25.22 3.99 5.79
C VAL A 152 24.37 5.01 5.06
N SER A 153 24.86 5.58 3.95
CA SER A 153 24.13 6.56 3.15
C SER A 153 22.80 6.04 2.59
N LYS A 154 22.66 4.71 2.47
CA LYS A 154 21.48 4.02 1.91
C LYS A 154 20.56 3.45 2.98
N LEU A 155 20.93 3.59 4.26
CA LEU A 155 20.10 3.18 5.38
C LEU A 155 19.22 4.32 5.86
N ASN A 156 17.97 4.00 6.21
CA ASN A 156 17.11 4.90 6.98
C ASN A 156 16.51 4.16 8.16
N ILE A 157 16.41 4.82 9.30
CA ILE A 157 15.66 4.33 10.46
C ILE A 157 14.32 5.05 10.51
N TRP A 158 13.23 4.29 10.55
CA TRP A 158 11.88 4.80 10.82
C TRP A 158 11.51 4.44 12.25
N ILE A 159 11.01 5.42 13.02
CA ILE A 159 10.53 5.18 14.38
C ILE A 159 9.10 5.69 14.57
N ASP A 160 8.33 4.91 15.32
CA ASP A 160 7.07 5.33 15.92
C ASP A 160 7.28 5.30 17.45
N PRO A 161 7.45 6.46 18.09
CA PRO A 161 7.71 6.55 19.52
C PRO A 161 6.55 6.10 20.40
N LEU A 162 5.31 6.12 19.90
CA LEU A 162 4.12 5.68 20.62
C LEU A 162 3.02 5.37 19.60
N ASP A 163 2.91 4.10 19.23
CA ASP A 163 1.81 3.58 18.42
C ASP A 163 0.56 3.47 19.30
N ALA A 164 -0.60 3.76 18.69
CA ALA A 164 -1.91 3.74 19.35
C ALA A 164 -2.11 4.85 20.41
N THR A 165 -1.70 6.10 20.12
CA THR A 165 -1.90 7.26 21.04
C THR A 165 -3.34 7.44 21.51
N GLN A 166 -4.32 7.28 20.62
CA GLN A 166 -5.74 7.33 20.99
C GLN A 166 -6.08 6.25 22.05
N GLU A 167 -5.71 5.00 21.79
CA GLU A 167 -5.91 3.89 22.71
C GLU A 167 -5.16 4.06 24.04
N TYR A 168 -3.95 4.61 23.99
CA TYR A 168 -3.16 4.96 25.17
C TYR A 168 -3.94 5.93 26.08
N THR A 169 -4.55 6.97 25.50
CA THR A 169 -5.39 7.93 26.27
C THR A 169 -6.70 7.34 26.77
N GLU A 170 -7.22 6.31 26.11
CA GLU A 170 -8.42 5.56 26.53
C GLU A 170 -8.12 4.44 27.54
N GLY A 171 -6.84 4.21 27.87
CA GLY A 171 -6.40 3.14 28.77
C GLY A 171 -6.43 1.74 28.15
N LEU A 172 -6.51 1.62 26.82
CA LEU A 172 -6.45 0.37 26.07
C LEU A 172 -4.98 -0.01 25.78
N THR A 173 -4.23 -0.21 26.86
CA THR A 173 -2.78 -0.41 26.85
C THR A 173 -2.30 -1.66 26.11
N GLN A 174 -3.21 -2.60 25.79
CA GLN A 174 -2.91 -3.78 24.97
C GLN A 174 -2.46 -3.46 23.55
N TYR A 175 -2.86 -2.31 23.01
CA TYR A 175 -2.55 -1.87 21.65
C TYR A 175 -1.26 -1.05 21.56
N VAL A 176 -0.76 -0.56 22.69
CA VAL A 176 0.35 0.38 22.74
C VAL A 176 1.65 -0.32 22.44
N THR A 177 2.38 0.20 21.45
CA THR A 177 3.72 -0.28 21.10
C THR A 177 4.66 0.88 20.82
N THR A 178 5.95 0.61 20.85
CA THR A 178 6.98 1.52 20.33
C THR A 178 7.76 0.78 19.27
N MET A 179 8.00 1.40 18.12
CA MET A 179 8.46 0.70 16.93
C MET A 179 9.71 1.34 16.34
N GLY A 180 10.57 0.49 15.80
CA GLY A 180 11.80 0.88 15.11
C GLY A 180 12.03 -0.02 13.90
N CYS A 181 12.39 0.57 12.78
CA CYS A 181 12.56 -0.14 11.52
C CYS A 181 13.81 0.35 10.82
N ILE A 182 14.59 -0.56 10.26
CA ILE A 182 15.75 -0.24 9.43
C ILE A 182 15.39 -0.62 8.00
N THR A 183 15.61 0.33 7.10
CA THR A 183 15.40 0.15 5.66
C THR A 183 16.72 0.32 4.93
N TYR A 184 16.93 -0.45 3.87
CA TYR A 184 18.05 -0.30 2.96
C TYR A 184 17.52 -0.07 1.55
N LYS A 185 17.86 1.08 0.95
CA LYS A 185 17.32 1.50 -0.37
C LYS A 185 15.78 1.46 -0.44
N GLY A 186 15.10 1.80 0.65
CA GLY A 186 13.64 1.80 0.74
C GLY A 186 13.00 0.44 0.99
N GLU A 187 13.77 -0.64 1.07
CA GLU A 187 13.28 -1.96 1.48
C GLU A 187 13.40 -2.12 3.00
N PRO A 188 12.33 -2.51 3.73
CA PRO A 188 12.43 -2.80 5.15
C PRO A 188 13.14 -4.13 5.38
N ILE A 189 14.23 -4.11 6.14
CA ILE A 189 15.13 -5.25 6.35
C ILE A 189 15.19 -5.73 7.80
N PHE A 190 14.95 -4.83 8.76
CA PHE A 190 14.90 -5.15 10.19
C PHE A 190 13.76 -4.39 10.86
N GLY A 191 13.05 -5.06 11.75
CA GLY A 191 11.97 -4.47 12.54
C GLY A 191 12.09 -4.83 14.01
N ALA A 192 11.77 -3.87 14.87
CA ALA A 192 11.63 -4.02 16.30
C ALA A 192 10.27 -3.42 16.74
N ILE A 193 9.50 -4.18 17.49
CA ILE A 193 8.29 -3.74 18.16
C ILE A 193 8.44 -4.08 19.64
N TYR A 194 8.33 -3.10 20.52
CA TYR A 194 8.31 -3.31 21.96
C TYR A 194 6.92 -3.00 22.52
N ARG A 195 6.42 -3.90 23.37
CA ARG A 195 5.13 -3.78 24.06
C ARG A 195 5.37 -3.41 25.53
N PRO A 196 5.36 -2.11 25.88
CA PRO A 196 5.81 -1.66 27.19
C PRO A 196 5.00 -2.22 28.37
N PHE A 197 3.70 -2.42 28.20
CA PHE A 197 2.82 -2.98 29.24
C PHE A 197 2.91 -4.50 29.41
N TYR A 198 3.65 -5.18 28.52
CA TYR A 198 3.87 -6.62 28.57
C TYR A 198 5.34 -7.00 28.69
N ASN A 199 6.24 -6.02 28.73
CA ASN A 199 7.69 -6.22 28.67
C ASN A 199 8.12 -7.25 27.62
N GLU A 200 7.56 -7.14 26.41
CA GLU A 200 7.79 -8.07 25.30
C GLU A 200 8.42 -7.32 24.14
N THR A 201 9.58 -7.79 23.69
CA THR A 201 10.31 -7.28 22.53
C THR A 201 10.19 -8.27 21.38
N ILE A 202 9.77 -7.80 20.22
CA ILE A 202 9.70 -8.59 18.99
C ILE A 202 10.69 -8.00 17.99
N ILE A 203 11.64 -8.81 17.55
CA ILE A 203 12.63 -8.42 16.53
C ILE A 203 12.62 -9.38 15.35
N GLY A 204 13.02 -8.91 14.18
CA GLY A 204 13.13 -9.77 13.02
C GLY A 204 13.99 -9.15 11.92
N TYR A 205 14.63 -10.03 11.15
CA TYR A 205 15.54 -9.65 10.07
C TYR A 205 15.33 -10.52 8.83
N GLY A 206 15.26 -9.87 7.67
CA GLY A 206 15.23 -10.54 6.38
C GLY A 206 15.67 -9.63 5.24
N PHE A 207 16.71 -10.01 4.52
CA PHE A 207 17.17 -9.34 3.31
C PHE A 207 17.59 -10.33 2.23
N GLY A 208 17.01 -10.21 1.03
CA GLY A 208 17.21 -11.21 -0.03
C GLY A 208 16.82 -12.62 0.41
N ASN A 209 17.74 -13.57 0.27
CA ASN A 209 17.56 -14.96 0.74
C ASN A 209 18.00 -15.16 2.20
N ASN A 210 18.65 -14.18 2.83
CA ASN A 210 19.12 -14.26 4.22
C ASN A 210 17.97 -13.81 5.14
N ARG A 211 17.23 -14.78 5.67
CA ARG A 211 16.17 -14.54 6.65
C ARG A 211 16.53 -15.21 7.96
N TRP A 212 16.62 -14.41 9.02
CA TRP A 212 16.77 -14.94 10.38
C TRP A 212 15.42 -15.37 10.94
N GLY A 213 14.34 -14.73 10.50
CA GLY A 213 13.00 -14.91 11.08
C GLY A 213 12.64 -13.75 12.00
N ALA A 214 11.54 -13.96 12.74
CA ALA A 214 11.13 -13.08 13.83
C ALA A 214 11.17 -13.86 15.15
N THR A 215 11.66 -13.22 16.20
CA THR A 215 11.74 -13.77 17.55
C THR A 215 11.08 -12.81 18.51
N LYS A 216 10.27 -13.37 19.41
CA LYS A 216 9.69 -12.65 20.53
C LYS A 216 10.47 -12.97 21.79
N VAL A 217 10.82 -11.96 22.55
CA VAL A 217 11.62 -12.05 23.76
C VAL A 217 10.83 -11.45 24.91
N TYR A 218 10.65 -12.24 25.96
CA TYR A 218 10.06 -11.81 27.22
C TYR A 218 11.02 -12.14 28.36
N ASN A 219 11.48 -11.12 29.11
CA ASN A 219 12.48 -11.27 30.18
C ASN A 219 13.71 -12.09 29.73
N GLY A 220 14.19 -11.85 28.52
CA GLY A 220 15.34 -12.56 27.93
C GLY A 220 15.05 -14.00 27.46
N ILE A 221 13.80 -14.46 27.49
CA ILE A 221 13.41 -15.78 27.01
C ILE A 221 12.71 -15.65 25.66
N ALA A 222 13.22 -16.37 24.65
CA ALA A 222 12.55 -16.45 23.36
C ALA A 222 11.30 -17.33 23.42
N THR A 223 10.21 -16.86 22.82
CA THR A 223 9.00 -17.66 22.59
C THR A 223 8.82 -17.94 21.09
N LYS A 224 8.27 -19.11 20.78
CA LYS A 224 7.89 -19.50 19.41
C LYS A 224 6.38 -19.59 19.34
N ASP A 225 5.79 -18.99 18.31
CA ASP A 225 4.37 -19.15 18.03
C ASP A 225 4.11 -20.34 17.14
N ASP A 226 2.99 -21.01 17.39
CA ASP A 226 2.44 -22.00 16.47
C ASP A 226 1.53 -21.31 15.44
N ARG A 227 1.84 -21.53 14.16
CA ARG A 227 1.09 -21.00 13.02
C ARG A 227 0.41 -22.12 12.22
N SER A 228 0.31 -23.32 12.78
CA SER A 228 -0.31 -24.49 12.14
C SER A 228 -1.81 -24.30 11.88
N ASN A 229 -2.51 -23.58 12.78
CA ASN A 229 -3.97 -23.40 12.75
C ASN A 229 -4.37 -21.92 12.87
N VAL A 230 -4.01 -21.10 11.89
CA VAL A 230 -4.38 -19.67 11.86
C VAL A 230 -5.89 -19.52 11.64
N PRO A 231 -6.63 -18.81 12.53
CA PRO A 231 -8.07 -18.62 12.36
C PRO A 231 -8.40 -17.71 11.18
N LYS A 232 -9.56 -17.92 10.55
CA LYS A 232 -10.13 -17.04 9.51
C LYS A 232 -10.58 -15.71 10.12
N LYS A 233 -9.61 -14.86 10.40
CA LYS A 233 -9.80 -13.57 11.04
C LYS A 233 -9.07 -12.48 10.28
N VAL A 234 -9.75 -11.36 10.07
CA VAL A 234 -9.20 -10.14 9.50
C VAL A 234 -9.17 -9.07 10.58
N VAL A 235 -7.98 -8.55 10.87
CA VAL A 235 -7.83 -7.41 11.79
C VAL A 235 -7.84 -6.11 11.00
N VAL A 236 -8.55 -5.11 11.51
CA VAL A 236 -8.75 -3.79 10.87
C VAL A 236 -8.65 -2.68 11.91
N SER A 237 -8.59 -1.42 11.48
CA SER A 237 -8.68 -0.29 12.42
C SER A 237 -10.05 -0.25 13.11
N ARG A 238 -10.08 -0.11 14.43
CA ARG A 238 -11.34 0.02 15.21
C ARG A 238 -12.21 1.19 14.74
N SER A 239 -11.61 2.29 14.29
CA SER A 239 -12.31 3.50 13.84
C SER A 239 -12.94 3.35 12.45
N HIS A 240 -12.55 2.30 11.71
CA HIS A 240 -13.02 2.02 10.34
C HIS A 240 -13.60 0.61 10.19
N ALA A 241 -13.84 -0.11 11.30
CA ALA A 241 -14.25 -1.51 11.26
C ALA A 241 -15.58 -1.73 10.51
N GLY A 242 -16.53 -0.78 10.64
CA GLY A 242 -17.83 -0.84 9.96
C GLY A 242 -17.72 -0.79 8.43
N ASP A 243 -16.94 0.15 7.89
CA ASP A 243 -16.79 0.33 6.44
C ASP A 243 -16.04 -0.85 5.81
N VAL A 244 -15.00 -1.34 6.48
CA VAL A 244 -14.13 -2.42 5.99
C VAL A 244 -14.80 -3.79 6.06
N ARG A 245 -15.71 -4.02 7.03
CA ARG A 245 -16.44 -5.29 7.14
C ARG A 245 -17.16 -5.65 5.84
N SER A 246 -17.84 -4.68 5.23
CA SER A 246 -18.55 -4.89 3.96
C SER A 246 -17.60 -5.26 2.81
N VAL A 247 -16.37 -4.75 2.83
CA VAL A 247 -15.33 -5.07 1.85
C VAL A 247 -14.80 -6.49 2.08
N VAL A 248 -14.50 -6.85 3.34
CA VAL A 248 -14.04 -8.19 3.72
C VAL A 248 -15.08 -9.25 3.36
N GLU A 249 -16.34 -9.05 3.74
CA GLU A 249 -17.44 -9.99 3.42
C GLU A 249 -17.59 -10.20 1.91
N LYS A 250 -17.44 -9.13 1.10
CA LYS A 250 -17.53 -9.19 -0.37
C LYS A 250 -16.30 -9.81 -1.04
N THR A 251 -15.12 -9.70 -0.43
CA THR A 251 -13.83 -10.08 -1.08
C THR A 251 -13.28 -11.41 -0.58
N LEU A 252 -13.42 -11.71 0.71
CA LEU A 252 -12.86 -12.90 1.36
C LEU A 252 -13.93 -13.92 1.79
N GLY A 253 -15.19 -13.47 1.96
CA GLY A 253 -16.30 -14.32 2.37
C GLY A 253 -16.88 -13.94 3.74
N THR A 254 -18.07 -14.47 4.03
CA THR A 254 -18.82 -14.19 5.28
C THR A 254 -18.35 -15.03 6.47
N ASP A 255 -17.44 -15.97 6.27
CA ASP A 255 -16.86 -16.85 7.29
C ASP A 255 -15.62 -16.27 7.99
N PHE A 256 -15.20 -15.06 7.58
CA PHE A 256 -14.14 -14.31 8.25
C PHE A 256 -14.69 -13.47 9.40
N ASP A 257 -14.10 -13.62 10.59
CA ASP A 257 -14.31 -12.69 11.70
C ASP A 257 -13.55 -11.37 11.45
N VAL A 258 -14.19 -10.24 11.69
CA VAL A 258 -13.58 -8.91 11.53
C VAL A 258 -13.32 -8.30 12.91
N GLU A 259 -12.05 -8.25 13.29
CA GLU A 259 -11.59 -7.71 14.58
C GLU A 259 -11.15 -6.25 14.41
N GLY A 260 -11.86 -5.31 15.05
CA GLY A 260 -11.39 -3.93 15.17
C GLY A 260 -10.32 -3.79 16.26
N ALA A 261 -9.14 -3.28 15.91
CA ALA A 261 -8.03 -3.08 16.83
C ALA A 261 -7.33 -1.73 16.63
N GLY A 262 -6.82 -1.16 17.73
CA GLY A 262 -5.89 -0.03 17.71
C GLY A 262 -4.45 -0.46 17.43
N GLY A 263 -3.57 0.50 17.15
CA GLY A 263 -2.13 0.31 16.95
C GLY A 263 -1.73 -0.49 15.70
N ALA A 264 -0.91 0.08 14.82
CA ALA A 264 -0.41 -0.65 13.64
C ALA A 264 0.49 -1.83 14.04
N GLY A 265 1.32 -1.65 15.08
CA GLY A 265 2.16 -2.68 15.65
C GLY A 265 1.35 -3.87 16.15
N TYR A 266 0.32 -3.63 16.97
CA TYR A 266 -0.56 -4.71 17.45
C TYR A 266 -1.21 -5.50 16.31
N LYS A 267 -1.71 -4.81 15.28
CA LYS A 267 -2.37 -5.47 14.13
C LYS A 267 -1.41 -6.41 13.38
N VAL A 268 -0.14 -6.03 13.22
CA VAL A 268 0.87 -6.92 12.64
C VAL A 268 1.25 -8.05 13.60
N LEU A 269 1.32 -7.80 14.90
CA LEU A 269 1.53 -8.87 15.89
C LEU A 269 0.42 -9.93 15.83
N ARG A 270 -0.84 -9.57 15.56
CA ARG A 270 -1.91 -10.57 15.37
C ARG A 270 -1.60 -11.55 14.26
N LEU A 271 -0.98 -11.08 13.17
CA LEU A 271 -0.48 -11.93 12.10
C LEU A 271 0.66 -12.79 12.62
N LEU A 272 1.74 -12.18 13.13
CA LEU A 272 2.95 -12.86 13.63
C LEU A 272 2.65 -13.99 14.63
N ASN A 273 1.64 -13.80 15.47
CA ASN A 273 1.18 -14.75 16.48
C ASN A 273 0.36 -15.91 15.91
N GLY A 274 0.04 -15.90 14.62
CA GLY A 274 -0.88 -16.87 14.01
C GLY A 274 -2.33 -16.70 14.48
N THR A 275 -2.70 -15.52 14.99
CA THR A 275 -4.04 -15.25 15.57
C THR A 275 -4.98 -14.46 14.67
N ALA A 276 -4.47 -13.96 13.54
CA ALA A 276 -5.25 -13.41 12.45
C ALA A 276 -4.58 -13.78 11.13
N MET A 277 -5.38 -13.91 10.07
CA MET A 277 -4.92 -14.28 8.74
C MET A 277 -4.51 -13.05 7.92
N TYR A 278 -5.31 -11.98 8.00
CA TYR A 278 -5.07 -10.74 7.26
C TYR A 278 -5.15 -9.51 8.17
N TYR A 279 -4.29 -8.54 7.90
CA TYR A 279 -4.49 -7.17 8.37
C TYR A 279 -4.82 -6.30 7.15
N ILE A 280 -5.96 -5.63 7.19
CA ILE A 280 -6.40 -4.73 6.12
C ILE A 280 -6.52 -3.30 6.67
N HIS A 281 -5.94 -2.35 5.95
CA HIS A 281 -6.08 -0.93 6.23
C HIS A 281 -6.58 -0.24 4.96
N SER A 282 -7.74 0.41 5.00
CA SER A 282 -8.39 0.96 3.79
C SER A 282 -8.06 2.43 3.50
N THR A 283 -7.53 3.16 4.48
CA THR A 283 -7.26 4.59 4.41
C THR A 283 -5.78 4.89 4.16
N THR A 284 -5.41 6.17 4.11
CA THR A 284 -4.01 6.60 4.14
C THR A 284 -3.39 6.23 5.50
N ILE A 285 -2.18 5.67 5.49
CA ILE A 285 -1.39 5.33 6.68
C ILE A 285 0.03 5.88 6.56
N LYS A 286 0.68 6.25 7.68
CA LYS A 286 2.05 6.76 7.66
C LYS A 286 3.05 5.60 7.56
N LYS A 287 4.22 5.85 6.97
CA LYS A 287 5.25 4.82 6.74
C LYS A 287 5.89 4.31 8.03
N TRP A 288 6.00 5.14 9.08
CA TRP A 288 6.51 4.68 10.36
C TRP A 288 5.58 3.66 11.05
N ASP A 289 4.26 3.77 10.84
CA ASP A 289 3.26 2.80 11.31
C ASP A 289 3.45 1.41 10.66
N THR A 290 3.88 1.38 9.39
CA THR A 290 3.96 0.14 8.60
C THR A 290 5.34 -0.49 8.61
N CYS A 291 6.41 0.29 8.72
CA CYS A 291 7.78 -0.16 8.43
C CYS A 291 8.23 -1.32 9.33
N ALA A 292 8.12 -1.19 10.66
CA ALA A 292 8.61 -2.21 11.59
C ALA A 292 7.84 -3.52 11.42
N GLY A 293 6.51 -3.44 11.35
CA GLY A 293 5.66 -4.59 11.09
C GLY A 293 5.94 -5.24 9.73
N HIS A 294 6.21 -4.45 8.69
CA HIS A 294 6.56 -4.95 7.38
C HIS A 294 7.88 -5.74 7.40
N ALA A 295 8.92 -5.20 8.03
CA ALA A 295 10.20 -5.91 8.19
C ALA A 295 10.02 -7.24 8.94
N LEU A 296 9.23 -7.24 10.01
CA LEU A 296 8.94 -8.46 10.78
C LEU A 296 8.20 -9.51 9.94
N LEU A 297 7.18 -9.11 9.16
CA LEU A 297 6.47 -10.04 8.28
C LEU A 297 7.41 -10.62 7.22
N LYS A 298 8.22 -9.78 6.57
CA LYS A 298 9.20 -10.23 5.57
C LYS A 298 10.21 -11.21 6.13
N SER A 299 10.65 -11.00 7.37
CA SER A 299 11.59 -11.91 8.04
C SER A 299 11.06 -13.34 8.15
N VAL A 300 9.74 -13.52 8.22
CA VAL A 300 9.08 -14.84 8.29
C VAL A 300 8.42 -15.27 6.98
N GLY A 301 8.68 -14.56 5.88
CA GLY A 301 8.13 -14.85 4.55
C GLY A 301 6.75 -14.27 4.26
N GLY A 302 6.21 -13.46 5.17
CA GLY A 302 5.04 -12.63 4.93
C GLY A 302 5.37 -11.35 4.18
N ASP A 303 4.36 -10.51 3.98
CA ASP A 303 4.52 -9.23 3.27
C ASP A 303 3.43 -8.22 3.61
N ILE A 304 3.67 -6.95 3.25
CA ILE A 304 2.65 -5.90 3.22
C ILE A 304 2.62 -5.26 1.83
N VAL A 305 1.45 -5.29 1.19
CA VAL A 305 1.25 -4.79 -0.17
C VAL A 305 0.13 -3.77 -0.21
N LYS A 306 0.25 -2.76 -1.06
CA LYS A 306 -0.83 -1.81 -1.30
C LYS A 306 -2.00 -2.50 -2.01
N PHE A 307 -3.19 -1.91 -1.96
CA PHE A 307 -4.35 -2.42 -2.71
C PHE A 307 -4.15 -2.43 -4.23
N ASP A 308 -3.23 -1.62 -4.76
CA ASP A 308 -2.82 -1.62 -6.17
C ASP A 308 -1.78 -2.72 -6.50
N GLY A 309 -1.50 -3.62 -5.56
CA GLY A 309 -0.53 -4.72 -5.71
C GLY A 309 0.93 -4.27 -5.68
N GLN A 310 1.22 -2.97 -5.57
CA GLN A 310 2.59 -2.47 -5.53
C GLN A 310 3.20 -2.61 -4.13
N PRO A 311 4.52 -2.81 -4.04
CA PRO A 311 5.22 -2.75 -2.77
C PRO A 311 5.16 -1.35 -2.17
N ILE A 312 5.33 -1.26 -0.85
CA ILE A 312 5.51 0.02 -0.15
C ILE A 312 6.97 0.44 -0.27
N ASP A 313 7.21 1.64 -0.80
CA ASP A 313 8.54 2.23 -0.90
C ASP A 313 8.85 3.12 0.31
N TYR A 314 9.86 2.73 1.10
CA TYR A 314 10.33 3.47 2.27
C TYR A 314 11.54 4.37 1.98
N THR A 315 11.81 4.71 0.71
CA THR A 315 12.76 5.78 0.40
C THR A 315 12.27 7.12 0.92
N VAL A 316 13.22 7.98 1.33
CA VAL A 316 12.94 9.35 1.77
C VAL A 316 13.48 10.31 0.71
N ASN A 317 12.61 10.67 -0.23
CA ASN A 317 12.92 11.62 -1.31
C ASN A 317 12.79 13.08 -0.82
N LYS A 318 13.17 14.04 -1.67
CA LYS A 318 13.14 15.48 -1.34
C LYS A 318 11.76 16.01 -0.91
N ASP A 319 10.69 15.34 -1.32
CA ASP A 319 9.31 15.71 -0.98
C ASP A 319 8.86 15.18 0.39
N ASP A 320 9.72 14.41 1.08
CA ASP A 320 9.46 13.77 2.38
C ASP A 320 8.08 13.05 2.42
N ASP A 321 7.72 12.33 1.34
CA ASP A 321 6.45 11.59 1.28
C ASP A 321 6.46 10.42 2.26
N ILE A 322 5.81 10.64 3.39
CA ILE A 322 5.69 9.71 4.51
C ILE A 322 4.40 8.87 4.46
N TYR A 323 3.60 8.98 3.39
CA TYR A 323 2.28 8.36 3.33
C TYR A 323 2.24 7.14 2.40
N THR A 324 1.53 6.11 2.85
CA THR A 324 1.02 5.02 2.00
C THR A 324 -0.46 5.27 1.77
N ARG A 325 -0.81 5.67 0.54
CA ARG A 325 -2.19 6.02 0.15
C ARG A 325 -2.92 4.80 -0.42
N ASN A 326 -4.24 4.87 -0.45
CA ASN A 326 -5.14 3.87 -1.08
C ASN A 326 -5.19 2.49 -0.40
N GLY A 327 -4.74 2.38 0.85
CA GLY A 327 -4.86 1.15 1.64
C GLY A 327 -3.85 0.04 1.31
N LEU A 328 -3.82 -0.95 2.18
CA LEU A 328 -2.89 -2.09 2.17
C LEU A 328 -3.49 -3.37 2.76
N VAL A 329 -2.87 -4.49 2.40
CA VAL A 329 -3.11 -5.83 2.97
C VAL A 329 -1.78 -6.41 3.45
N ALA A 330 -1.80 -7.01 4.64
CA ALA A 330 -0.65 -7.71 5.21
C ALA A 330 -1.01 -9.15 5.59
N ALA A 331 -0.05 -10.08 5.44
CA ALA A 331 -0.21 -11.50 5.76
C ALA A 331 1.14 -12.19 6.07
N ILE A 332 1.15 -13.25 6.89
CA ILE A 332 2.32 -14.12 7.12
C ILE A 332 2.63 -14.99 5.91
N VAL A 333 1.59 -15.53 5.27
CA VAL A 333 1.73 -16.22 4.00
C VAL A 333 1.74 -15.11 2.98
N ASN A 334 2.84 -14.96 2.26
CA ASN A 334 3.00 -13.82 1.36
C ASN A 334 1.73 -13.63 0.50
N PRO A 335 1.23 -12.39 0.39
CA PRO A 335 0.10 -12.09 -0.49
C PRO A 335 0.33 -12.54 -1.95
N TYR A 336 1.59 -12.77 -2.36
CA TYR A 336 2.01 -13.16 -3.71
C TYR A 336 3.12 -14.24 -3.87
N THR A 337 3.92 -14.65 -2.86
CA THR A 337 5.14 -15.49 -3.10
C THR A 337 4.93 -17.01 -3.04
N THR A 338 5.59 -17.84 -3.86
CA THR A 338 7.00 -17.82 -4.31
C THR A 338 8.06 -18.01 -3.24
N VAL A 339 7.96 -19.13 -2.55
CA VAL A 339 9.16 -19.93 -2.28
C VAL A 339 9.88 -20.13 -3.63
N LYS A 340 11.09 -19.58 -3.82
CA LYS A 340 11.91 -19.86 -5.03
C LYS A 340 12.36 -21.33 -5.12
N SER A 341 12.10 -22.13 -4.09
CA SER A 341 12.17 -23.58 -4.13
C SER A 341 10.84 -24.21 -4.60
N VAL A 342 9.89 -23.48 -5.19
CA VAL A 342 8.68 -24.07 -5.79
C VAL A 342 8.79 -24.00 -7.31
N MET A 343 8.76 -25.15 -7.98
CA MET A 343 8.74 -25.20 -9.45
C MET A 343 7.43 -24.58 -9.99
N ASN A 344 7.51 -23.97 -11.18
CA ASN A 344 6.39 -23.32 -11.90
C ASN A 344 5.78 -22.06 -11.26
N ILE A 345 6.44 -21.50 -10.26
CA ILE A 345 5.95 -20.32 -9.55
C ILE A 345 5.88 -19.04 -10.42
N GLU A 346 6.76 -18.92 -11.42
CA GLU A 346 6.77 -17.77 -12.35
C GLU A 346 5.45 -17.65 -13.12
N THR A 347 4.86 -18.78 -13.53
CA THR A 347 3.57 -18.84 -14.22
C THR A 347 2.42 -18.46 -13.29
N PHE A 348 2.42 -18.99 -12.05
CA PHE A 348 1.43 -18.64 -11.03
C PHE A 348 1.46 -17.13 -10.70
N ASN A 349 2.64 -16.53 -10.57
CA ASN A 349 2.81 -15.09 -10.34
C ASN A 349 2.29 -14.24 -11.50
N LEU A 350 2.65 -14.62 -12.73
CA LEU A 350 2.21 -13.91 -13.92
C LEU A 350 0.69 -13.87 -14.03
N LEU A 351 0.02 -14.99 -13.73
CA LEU A 351 -1.44 -15.09 -13.74
C LEU A 351 -2.08 -14.32 -12.59
N THR A 352 -1.43 -14.30 -11.42
CA THR A 352 -1.87 -13.48 -10.28
C THR A 352 -1.85 -11.99 -10.62
N TRP A 353 -0.76 -11.51 -11.25
CA TRP A 353 -0.63 -10.13 -11.71
C TRP A 353 -1.69 -9.78 -12.76
N LYS A 354 -1.93 -10.66 -13.73
CA LYS A 354 -2.99 -10.46 -14.74
C LYS A 354 -4.39 -10.37 -14.11
N ARG A 355 -4.72 -11.25 -13.14
CA ARG A 355 -5.99 -11.18 -12.38
C ARG A 355 -6.13 -9.86 -11.62
N PHE A 356 -5.03 -9.39 -11.04
CA PHE A 356 -4.98 -8.10 -10.35
C PHE A 356 -5.27 -6.94 -11.30
N GLN A 357 -4.57 -6.86 -12.44
CA GLN A 357 -4.78 -5.84 -13.47
C GLN A 357 -6.22 -5.82 -14.00
N LYS A 358 -6.79 -6.99 -14.31
CA LYS A 358 -8.16 -7.06 -14.83
C LYS A 358 -9.22 -6.73 -13.78
N ARG A 359 -8.97 -6.99 -12.49
CA ARG A 359 -9.84 -6.54 -11.40
C ARG A 359 -9.78 -5.02 -11.21
N ASP A 360 -8.61 -4.40 -11.39
CA ASP A 360 -8.48 -2.93 -11.42
C ASP A 360 -9.24 -2.32 -12.61
N ASP A 361 -9.08 -2.89 -13.81
CA ASP A 361 -9.82 -2.46 -14.99
C ASP A 361 -11.35 -2.54 -14.78
N TYR A 362 -11.82 -3.63 -14.16
CA TYR A 362 -13.23 -3.81 -13.79
C TYR A 362 -13.72 -2.73 -12.81
N LEU A 363 -12.95 -2.45 -11.74
CA LEU A 363 -13.32 -1.46 -10.73
C LEU A 363 -13.31 -0.02 -11.30
N ARG A 364 -12.32 0.32 -12.13
CA ARG A 364 -12.23 1.62 -12.82
C ARG A 364 -13.41 1.83 -13.76
N LEU A 365 -13.80 0.78 -14.48
CA LEU A 365 -14.92 0.84 -15.40
C LEU A 365 -16.27 0.93 -14.68
N MET A 366 -16.45 0.20 -13.58
CA MET A 366 -17.62 0.34 -12.70
C MET A 366 -17.78 1.77 -12.19
N LYS A 367 -16.69 2.40 -11.72
CA LYS A 367 -16.72 3.80 -11.24
C LYS A 367 -17.08 4.79 -12.35
N ASN A 368 -16.63 4.54 -13.58
CA ASN A 368 -17.02 5.34 -14.75
C ASN A 368 -18.51 5.19 -15.08
N ILE A 369 -19.04 3.97 -15.01
CA ILE A 369 -20.47 3.69 -15.20
C ILE A 369 -21.30 4.41 -14.14
N GLU A 370 -20.92 4.33 -12.86
CA GLU A 370 -21.60 5.04 -11.78
C GLU A 370 -21.63 6.56 -12.03
N THR A 371 -20.50 7.16 -12.40
CA THR A 371 -20.40 8.59 -12.70
C THR A 371 -21.31 8.99 -13.87
N LEU A 372 -21.43 8.14 -14.90
CA LEU A 372 -22.32 8.41 -16.03
C LEU A 372 -23.80 8.25 -15.66
N LEU A 373 -24.14 7.28 -14.81
CA LEU A 373 -25.50 7.09 -14.29
C LEU A 373 -25.93 8.26 -13.41
N ASP A 374 -25.03 8.81 -12.61
CA ASP A 374 -25.31 10.01 -11.81
C ASP A 374 -25.52 11.24 -12.69
N ASN A 375 -24.69 11.42 -13.73
CA ASN A 375 -24.91 12.46 -14.73
C ASN A 375 -26.26 12.29 -15.46
N TYR A 376 -26.64 11.06 -15.79
CA TYR A 376 -27.95 10.78 -16.39
C TYR A 376 -29.10 11.18 -15.46
N ARG A 377 -29.05 10.74 -14.20
CA ARG A 377 -30.05 11.07 -13.17
C ARG A 377 -30.16 12.59 -12.97
N PHE A 378 -29.04 13.30 -12.91
CA PHE A 378 -29.01 14.76 -12.82
C PHE A 378 -29.72 15.43 -14.01
N ASN A 379 -29.44 14.99 -15.24
CA ASN A 379 -30.07 15.53 -16.43
C ASN A 379 -31.59 15.25 -16.46
N LEU A 380 -32.01 14.04 -16.06
CA LEU A 380 -33.44 13.71 -15.91
C LEU A 380 -34.16 14.64 -14.91
N ALA A 381 -33.52 14.94 -13.77
CA ALA A 381 -34.07 15.87 -12.80
C ALA A 381 -34.24 17.29 -13.39
N LYS A 382 -33.27 17.77 -14.17
CA LYS A 382 -33.37 19.07 -14.86
C LYS A 382 -34.47 19.11 -15.91
N ILE A 383 -34.65 18.04 -16.69
CA ILE A 383 -35.75 17.94 -17.68
C ILE A 383 -37.11 18.11 -17.00
N ARG A 384 -37.33 17.45 -15.86
CA ARG A 384 -38.59 17.57 -15.09
C ARG A 384 -38.87 19.00 -14.62
N VAL A 385 -37.84 19.76 -14.29
CA VAL A 385 -37.97 21.17 -13.87
C VAL A 385 -38.18 22.09 -15.06
N THR A 386 -37.39 21.95 -16.13
CA THR A 386 -37.40 22.88 -17.27
C THR A 386 -38.57 22.67 -18.23
N ALA A 387 -39.00 21.43 -18.46
CA ALA A 387 -40.18 21.16 -19.30
C ALA A 387 -41.49 21.44 -18.55
N GLY A 388 -41.44 21.65 -17.22
CA GLY A 388 -42.62 21.53 -16.36
C GLY A 388 -43.06 20.07 -16.25
N TYR A 389 -43.51 19.69 -15.05
CA TYR A 389 -43.97 18.32 -14.78
C TYR A 389 -45.05 17.86 -15.78
N ASN A 390 -45.90 18.78 -16.24
CA ASN A 390 -47.03 18.50 -17.12
C ASN A 390 -46.64 18.27 -18.60
N TYR A 391 -45.69 19.01 -19.17
CA TYR A 391 -45.34 18.85 -20.60
C TYR A 391 -44.64 17.52 -20.89
N ALA A 392 -43.90 16.99 -19.90
CA ALA A 392 -43.27 15.67 -19.99
C ALA A 392 -44.27 14.50 -19.87
N LEU A 393 -45.39 14.71 -19.15
CA LEU A 393 -46.48 13.73 -18.99
C LEU A 393 -47.47 13.76 -20.15
N GLU A 394 -47.85 14.95 -20.65
CA GLU A 394 -48.84 15.08 -21.73
C GLU A 394 -48.35 14.51 -23.07
N ASN A 395 -47.05 14.58 -23.35
CA ASN A 395 -46.44 13.98 -24.55
C ASN A 395 -45.87 12.57 -24.31
N GLN A 396 -45.97 12.02 -23.09
CA GLN A 396 -45.84 10.58 -22.91
C GLN A 396 -47.12 9.95 -23.47
N LYS A 397 -47.14 9.73 -24.80
CA LYS A 397 -47.89 8.58 -25.33
C LYS A 397 -47.54 7.42 -24.40
N ASN A 398 -48.57 6.78 -23.83
CA ASN A 398 -48.38 5.70 -22.89
C ASN A 398 -47.36 4.74 -23.52
N ILE A 399 -46.23 4.50 -22.85
CA ILE A 399 -45.16 3.67 -23.43
C ILE A 399 -45.72 2.30 -23.85
N ASN A 400 -46.79 1.85 -23.19
CA ASN A 400 -47.53 0.63 -23.50
C ASN A 400 -48.23 0.64 -24.86
N ASP A 401 -48.52 1.81 -25.44
CA ASP A 401 -49.19 1.96 -26.74
C ASP A 401 -48.17 2.11 -27.89
N LEU A 402 -46.87 2.20 -27.58
CA LEU A 402 -45.81 2.30 -28.56
C LEU A 402 -45.20 0.93 -28.82
N GLU A 403 -45.22 0.50 -30.08
CA GLU A 403 -44.47 -0.68 -30.50
C GLU A 403 -42.96 -0.38 -30.36
N LEU A 404 -42.36 -0.92 -29.30
CA LEU A 404 -40.95 -0.71 -28.99
C LEU A 404 -40.09 -1.45 -30.02
N LYS A 405 -39.41 -0.71 -30.89
CA LYS A 405 -38.42 -1.27 -31.80
C LYS A 405 -37.03 -1.23 -31.14
N PRO A 406 -36.28 -2.35 -31.11
CA PRO A 406 -34.90 -2.33 -30.62
C PRO A 406 -34.05 -1.40 -31.49
N VAL A 407 -33.32 -0.47 -30.85
CA VAL A 407 -32.46 0.54 -31.52
C VAL A 407 -30.97 0.17 -31.43
N LEU A 408 -30.61 -0.65 -30.45
CA LEU A 408 -29.26 -1.10 -30.19
C LEU A 408 -29.28 -2.60 -29.96
N TYR A 409 -28.32 -3.31 -30.56
CA TYR A 409 -28.09 -4.72 -30.33
C TYR A 409 -26.77 -4.86 -29.56
N CYS A 410 -26.70 -5.83 -28.66
CA CYS A 410 -25.44 -6.27 -28.10
C CYS A 410 -25.10 -7.60 -28.77
N SER A 411 -23.98 -7.66 -29.47
CA SER A 411 -23.45 -8.89 -30.03
C SER A 411 -22.32 -9.42 -29.16
N VAL A 412 -22.10 -10.72 -29.29
CA VAL A 412 -21.00 -11.45 -28.66
C VAL A 412 -20.26 -12.12 -29.82
N SER A 413 -18.97 -11.82 -29.98
CA SER A 413 -18.14 -12.49 -30.99
C SER A 413 -17.87 -13.95 -30.60
N ASP A 414 -17.29 -14.74 -31.53
CA ASP A 414 -16.81 -16.09 -31.23
C ASP A 414 -15.73 -16.09 -30.13
N ASP A 415 -14.92 -15.02 -30.06
CA ASP A 415 -13.96 -14.75 -28.98
C ASP A 415 -14.64 -14.26 -27.68
N GLU A 416 -15.96 -14.30 -27.62
CA GLU A 416 -16.80 -13.84 -26.51
C GLU A 416 -16.60 -12.36 -26.09
N VAL A 417 -16.19 -11.52 -27.04
CA VAL A 417 -16.10 -10.06 -26.83
C VAL A 417 -17.48 -9.45 -27.04
N PHE A 418 -17.96 -8.75 -26.02
CA PHE A 418 -19.23 -8.03 -26.09
C PHE A 418 -19.04 -6.73 -26.85
N SER A 419 -19.90 -6.47 -27.83
CA SER A 419 -19.87 -5.23 -28.60
C SER A 419 -21.29 -4.68 -28.83
N LEU A 420 -21.40 -3.36 -28.91
CA LEU A 420 -22.65 -2.71 -29.31
C LEU A 420 -22.71 -2.59 -30.83
N GLU A 421 -23.80 -3.08 -31.41
CA GLU A 421 -24.14 -2.96 -32.82
C GLU A 421 -25.37 -2.07 -33.00
N SER A 422 -25.40 -1.31 -34.08
CA SER A 422 -26.57 -0.55 -34.51
C SER A 422 -27.49 -1.41 -35.39
N VAL A 423 -28.75 -1.01 -35.56
CA VAL A 423 -29.71 -1.72 -36.44
C VAL A 423 -29.16 -1.84 -37.88
N ASP A 424 -28.49 -0.80 -38.36
CA ASP A 424 -27.92 -0.75 -39.71
C ASP A 424 -26.83 -1.83 -39.91
N ASP A 425 -26.04 -2.13 -38.86
CA ASP A 425 -24.97 -3.15 -38.91
C ASP A 425 -25.52 -4.59 -39.04
N GLN A 426 -26.76 -4.83 -38.62
CA GLN A 426 -27.42 -6.14 -38.69
C GLN A 426 -28.14 -6.38 -40.03
N GLU A 427 -28.69 -5.32 -40.66
CA GLU A 427 -29.31 -5.44 -41.99
C GLU A 427 -28.26 -5.78 -43.06
N GLU A 428 -27.02 -5.32 -42.93
CA GLU A 428 -25.91 -5.76 -43.80
C GLU A 428 -25.60 -7.25 -43.63
N LYS A 429 -25.49 -7.76 -42.39
CA LYS A 429 -25.21 -9.19 -42.14
C LYS A 429 -26.31 -10.14 -42.61
N LYS A 430 -27.58 -9.72 -42.59
CA LYS A 430 -28.68 -10.54 -43.14
C LYS A 430 -28.59 -10.69 -44.65
N LYS A 431 -28.20 -9.63 -45.36
CA LYS A 431 -27.98 -9.69 -46.82
C LYS A 431 -26.82 -10.61 -47.18
N ASP A 432 -25.77 -10.65 -46.35
CA ASP A 432 -24.62 -11.54 -46.59
C ASP A 432 -24.92 -13.02 -46.27
N LYS A 433 -25.85 -13.31 -45.35
CA LYS A 433 -26.23 -14.69 -44.99
C LYS A 433 -27.24 -15.33 -45.93
N ASP A 434 -28.12 -14.55 -46.55
CA ASP A 434 -29.12 -15.06 -47.50
C ASP A 434 -28.52 -15.25 -48.93
N GLY A 435 -27.20 -15.09 -49.11
CA GLY A 435 -26.51 -15.13 -50.40
C GLY A 435 -25.70 -16.39 -50.70
N ASN A 436 -25.76 -17.44 -49.88
CA ASN A 436 -25.06 -18.70 -50.11
C ASN A 436 -26.07 -19.86 -50.02
N ASP A 437 -26.76 -20.13 -51.13
CA ASP A 437 -27.17 -21.45 -51.59
C ASP A 437 -27.78 -21.26 -53.00
N ASP A 438 -27.41 -22.16 -53.92
CA ASP A 438 -27.83 -22.29 -55.33
C ASP A 438 -26.91 -21.65 -56.40
N ASP A 439 -25.82 -22.37 -56.67
CA ASP A 439 -25.39 -22.94 -57.95
C ASP A 439 -25.68 -22.21 -59.29
N ASP A 440 -24.57 -22.07 -60.04
CA ASP A 440 -24.40 -22.30 -61.48
C ASP A 440 -25.30 -21.55 -62.49
N GLY A 441 -24.72 -20.54 -63.13
CA GLY A 441 -25.25 -20.00 -64.38
C GLY A 441 -24.42 -18.87 -64.96
N ASP A 442 -23.53 -19.23 -65.89
CA ASP A 442 -22.77 -18.35 -66.77
C ASP A 442 -23.59 -17.17 -67.34
N GLY A 443 -23.03 -15.95 -67.27
CA GLY A 443 -23.62 -14.77 -67.90
C GLY A 443 -22.71 -13.55 -67.82
N ASP A 444 -21.99 -13.31 -68.92
CA ASP A 444 -21.14 -12.14 -69.20
C ASP A 444 -21.79 -10.80 -68.83
N GLY A 445 -21.00 -9.88 -68.27
CA GLY A 445 -21.40 -8.48 -68.09
C GLY A 445 -20.42 -7.68 -67.23
N ASP A 446 -19.51 -7.00 -67.90
CA ASP A 446 -18.53 -6.06 -67.36
C ASP A 446 -19.10 -5.00 -66.41
N ASP A 447 -18.28 -4.70 -65.39
CA ASP A 447 -18.05 -3.41 -64.73
C ASP A 447 -19.22 -2.43 -64.50
N ASP A 448 -19.59 -2.25 -63.23
CA ASP A 448 -19.64 -0.88 -62.71
C ASP A 448 -19.40 -0.80 -61.19
N ASN A 449 -18.23 -0.27 -60.85
CA ASN A 449 -17.82 0.16 -59.52
C ASN A 449 -18.78 1.24 -58.98
N ASN A 450 -19.69 0.91 -58.06
CA ASN A 450 -20.36 1.94 -57.27
C ASN A 450 -19.98 1.87 -55.78
N LYS A 451 -19.15 2.83 -55.40
CA LYS A 451 -18.58 3.03 -54.08
C LYS A 451 -19.68 3.24 -53.03
N ARG A 452 -19.64 2.34 -52.05
CA ARG A 452 -20.22 2.39 -50.70
C ARG A 452 -20.35 3.82 -50.14
N SER A 453 -21.57 4.23 -49.85
CA SER A 453 -21.84 5.36 -48.94
C SER A 453 -22.19 4.79 -47.56
N VAL A 454 -21.40 5.14 -46.54
CA VAL A 454 -21.57 4.67 -45.16
C VAL A 454 -22.89 5.22 -44.59
N PRO A 455 -23.84 4.38 -44.12
CA PRO A 455 -25.15 4.85 -43.65
C PRO A 455 -25.07 5.65 -42.35
N LYS A 456 -25.90 6.69 -42.23
CA LYS A 456 -25.97 7.58 -41.06
C LYS A 456 -26.77 6.92 -39.92
N LYS A 457 -26.06 6.52 -38.86
CA LYS A 457 -26.55 6.13 -37.51
C LYS A 457 -27.94 6.73 -37.18
N ASN A 458 -29.00 5.92 -37.24
CA ASN A 458 -30.36 6.31 -36.86
C ASN A 458 -30.49 6.54 -35.34
N ILE A 459 -30.14 7.74 -34.86
CA ILE A 459 -30.23 8.12 -33.44
C ILE A 459 -31.68 8.47 -33.09
N PHE A 460 -32.31 7.70 -32.18
CA PHE A 460 -33.63 8.02 -31.63
C PHE A 460 -33.63 9.41 -30.96
N ARG A 461 -34.38 10.35 -31.54
CA ARG A 461 -34.61 11.71 -31.01
C ARG A 461 -36.08 11.88 -30.63
N PRO A 462 -36.49 11.65 -29.38
CA PRO A 462 -37.90 11.79 -29.00
C PRO A 462 -38.45 13.22 -29.19
N PHE A 463 -37.57 14.23 -29.25
CA PHE A 463 -37.95 15.65 -29.41
C PHE A 463 -37.52 16.26 -30.77
N GLY A 464 -37.14 15.43 -31.77
CA GLY A 464 -36.76 15.93 -33.09
C GLY A 464 -35.54 16.87 -33.09
N MET A 465 -35.53 17.90 -33.97
CA MET A 465 -34.42 18.86 -34.09
C MET A 465 -34.30 19.84 -32.90
N LEU A 466 -35.37 20.05 -32.13
CA LEU A 466 -35.42 21.00 -31.00
C LEU A 466 -35.20 20.30 -29.64
N GLU A 467 -34.33 19.29 -29.62
CA GLU A 467 -34.04 18.53 -28.41
C GLU A 467 -33.41 19.40 -27.31
N ASN A 468 -34.05 19.41 -26.14
CA ASN A 468 -33.51 20.09 -24.96
C ASN A 468 -32.10 19.54 -24.63
N ILE A 469 -31.16 20.44 -24.32
CA ILE A 469 -29.76 20.09 -24.04
C ILE A 469 -29.62 19.03 -22.94
N TYR A 470 -30.48 19.04 -21.92
CA TYR A 470 -30.49 18.03 -20.86
C TYR A 470 -30.92 16.65 -21.38
N VAL A 471 -31.88 16.59 -22.32
CA VAL A 471 -32.27 15.32 -22.97
C VAL A 471 -31.10 14.79 -23.80
N LYS A 472 -30.48 15.66 -24.60
CA LYS A 472 -29.31 15.30 -25.41
C LYS A 472 -28.16 14.76 -24.56
N ASN A 473 -27.90 15.38 -23.40
CA ASN A 473 -26.88 14.94 -22.46
C ASN A 473 -27.25 13.62 -21.76
N ALA A 474 -28.50 13.47 -21.33
CA ALA A 474 -29.00 12.23 -20.75
C ALA A 474 -28.85 11.04 -21.73
N ARG A 475 -29.21 11.23 -23.01
CA ARG A 475 -29.03 10.22 -24.04
C ARG A 475 -27.56 9.87 -24.23
N LYS A 476 -26.67 10.87 -24.37
CA LYS A 476 -25.22 10.65 -24.47
C LYS A 476 -24.64 9.87 -23.29
N SER A 477 -25.10 10.14 -22.07
CA SER A 477 -24.67 9.39 -20.89
C SER A 477 -25.07 7.93 -20.98
N ILE A 478 -26.31 7.62 -21.37
CA ILE A 478 -26.80 6.25 -21.52
C ILE A 478 -26.10 5.50 -22.65
N GLU A 479 -25.89 6.15 -23.80
CA GLU A 479 -25.14 5.55 -24.91
C GLU A 479 -23.73 5.12 -24.47
N LYS A 480 -23.05 5.96 -23.67
CA LYS A 480 -21.75 5.62 -23.09
C LYS A 480 -21.85 4.50 -22.07
N VAL A 481 -22.83 4.53 -21.16
CA VAL A 481 -23.04 3.48 -20.15
C VAL A 481 -23.20 2.11 -20.81
N LEU A 482 -23.98 2.03 -21.90
CA LEU A 482 -24.17 0.77 -22.62
C LEU A 482 -22.86 0.25 -23.20
N SER A 483 -22.05 1.11 -23.82
CA SER A 483 -20.75 0.73 -24.38
C SER A 483 -19.79 0.23 -23.30
N LEU A 484 -19.71 0.96 -22.19
CA LEU A 484 -18.86 0.56 -21.06
C LEU A 484 -19.40 -0.71 -20.37
N SER A 485 -20.71 -0.96 -20.41
CA SER A 485 -21.28 -2.20 -19.87
C SER A 485 -20.87 -3.42 -20.69
N CYS A 486 -20.74 -3.29 -22.02
CA CYS A 486 -20.17 -4.33 -22.87
C CYS A 486 -18.69 -4.55 -22.56
N GLU A 487 -17.89 -3.48 -22.46
CA GLU A 487 -16.48 -3.59 -22.06
C GLU A 487 -16.33 -4.24 -20.68
N LEU A 488 -17.22 -3.93 -19.74
CA LEU A 488 -17.25 -4.53 -18.40
C LEU A 488 -17.61 -6.02 -18.45
N ALA A 489 -18.53 -6.41 -19.33
CA ALA A 489 -18.86 -7.81 -19.57
C ALA A 489 -17.67 -8.57 -20.17
N THR A 490 -16.93 -7.96 -21.11
CA THR A 490 -15.70 -8.51 -21.68
C THR A 490 -14.62 -8.69 -20.60
N ILE A 491 -14.34 -7.67 -19.78
CA ILE A 491 -13.37 -7.78 -18.68
C ILE A 491 -13.79 -8.87 -17.68
N ARG A 492 -15.08 -8.97 -17.37
CA ARG A 492 -15.60 -10.02 -16.48
C ARG A 492 -15.37 -11.41 -17.08
N LYS A 493 -15.47 -11.56 -18.41
CA LYS A 493 -15.15 -12.81 -19.10
C LYS A 493 -13.65 -13.10 -19.11
N GLU A 494 -12.80 -12.12 -19.41
CA GLU A 494 -11.34 -12.25 -19.32
C GLU A 494 -10.90 -12.65 -17.92
N LEU A 495 -11.53 -12.09 -16.88
CA LEU A 495 -11.31 -12.51 -15.49
C LEU A 495 -11.67 -13.98 -15.26
N LEU A 496 -12.78 -14.47 -15.81
CA LEU A 496 -13.14 -15.90 -15.73
C LEU A 496 -12.12 -16.80 -16.43
N VAL A 497 -11.51 -16.35 -17.53
CA VAL A 497 -10.43 -17.09 -18.22
C VAL A 497 -9.15 -17.07 -17.38
N LEU A 498 -8.73 -15.89 -16.89
CA LEU A 498 -7.57 -15.76 -16.00
C LEU A 498 -7.73 -16.54 -14.69
N ASP A 499 -8.95 -16.64 -14.16
CA ASP A 499 -9.25 -17.46 -12.99
C ASP A 499 -9.07 -18.96 -13.29
N LYS A 500 -9.45 -19.44 -14.48
CA LYS A 500 -9.20 -20.82 -14.92
C LYS A 500 -7.72 -21.10 -15.12
N GLU A 501 -6.99 -20.22 -15.80
CA GLU A 501 -5.54 -20.34 -16.02
C GLU A 501 -4.78 -20.32 -14.68
N TYR A 502 -5.16 -19.41 -13.78
CA TYR A 502 -4.59 -19.32 -12.44
C TYR A 502 -4.83 -20.58 -11.62
N ALA A 503 -6.04 -21.16 -11.68
CA ALA A 503 -6.35 -22.42 -11.01
C ALA A 503 -5.47 -23.55 -11.54
N ALA A 504 -5.29 -23.64 -12.86
CA ALA A 504 -4.41 -24.64 -13.47
C ALA A 504 -2.93 -24.45 -13.07
N ALA A 505 -2.40 -23.22 -13.12
CA ALA A 505 -1.03 -22.94 -12.70
C ALA A 505 -0.79 -23.21 -11.22
N ARG A 506 -1.79 -22.98 -10.36
CA ARG A 506 -1.74 -23.33 -8.94
C ARG A 506 -1.56 -24.84 -8.71
N ASP A 507 -2.29 -25.66 -9.48
CA ASP A 507 -2.24 -27.11 -9.35
C ASP A 507 -0.89 -27.71 -9.81
N THR A 508 -0.07 -26.93 -10.53
CA THR A 508 1.30 -27.31 -10.97
C THR A 508 2.43 -26.87 -10.03
N LEU A 509 2.13 -26.24 -8.90
CA LEU A 509 3.12 -25.82 -7.92
C LEU A 509 3.62 -27.03 -7.12
N GLU A 510 4.90 -27.39 -7.29
CA GLU A 510 5.57 -28.43 -6.49
C GLU A 510 6.67 -27.79 -5.63
N PHE A 511 6.72 -28.15 -4.35
CA PHE A 511 7.79 -27.72 -3.43
C PHE A 511 9.04 -28.60 -3.61
N CYS A 512 10.19 -27.99 -3.92
CA CYS A 512 11.52 -28.61 -3.82
C CYS A 512 11.93 -28.81 -2.37
#